data_AF-A0A4X2JUU1-F1
#
_entry.id   AF-A0A4X2JUU1-F1
#
_cell.length_a   1.000
_cell.length_b   1.000
_cell.length_c   1.000
_cell.angle_alpha   90.00
_cell.angle_beta   90.00
_cell.angle_gamma   90.00
#
_symmetry.space_group_name_H-M   'P 1'
#
loop_
_entity.id
_entity.type
_entity.pdbx_description
1 polymer ?
#
loop_
_entity_poly.entity_id
_entity_poly.type
_entity_poly.pdbx_seq_one_letter_code
_entity_poly.pdbx_strand_id
1 'polypeptide(L)'
;MKRQFSDEEIKAMKKCSNSLLIREMQIKTTLKYHLTHNRLANMTEKENDKCWRYGKTGTLTHCWWSCKLIQLVWRSIWNYAQRAIQLCIAFEPAIMLLGMYPKEIIK
;
A
#
# COMPACT_ATOMS: atom_id res chain seq x y z
N MET A 1 -1.81 -11.95 10.01
CA MET A 1 -0.35 -11.99 9.79
C MET A 1 0.32 -10.79 10.46
N LYS A 2 0.88 -10.96 11.66
CA LYS A 2 1.69 -9.93 12.36
C LYS A 2 3.14 -10.04 11.88
N ARG A 3 3.45 -9.52 10.69
CA ARG A 3 4.86 -9.40 10.25
C ARG A 3 5.46 -8.21 10.98
N GLN A 4 6.31 -8.49 11.97
CA GLN A 4 7.25 -7.51 12.51
C GLN A 4 8.42 -7.40 11.53
N PHE A 5 8.95 -6.19 11.37
CA PHE A 5 10.14 -5.96 10.53
C PHE A 5 11.35 -6.64 11.17
N SER A 6 12.19 -7.29 10.37
CA SER A 6 13.44 -7.87 10.85
C SER A 6 14.47 -6.77 11.17
N ASP A 7 15.45 -7.09 12.01
CA ASP A 7 16.56 -6.17 12.31
C ASP A 7 17.35 -5.77 11.05
N GLU A 8 17.40 -6.65 10.06
CA GLU A 8 18.01 -6.38 8.76
C GLU A 8 17.20 -5.37 7.95
N GLU A 9 15.87 -5.52 7.90
CA GLU A 9 14.98 -4.55 7.23
C GLU A 9 15.07 -3.17 7.90
N ILE A 10 15.15 -3.13 9.24
CA ILE A 10 15.35 -1.90 10.01
C ILE A 10 16.71 -1.26 9.71
N LYS A 11 17.78 -2.07 9.63
CA LYS A 11 19.13 -1.61 9.28
C LYS A 11 19.20 -1.07 7.85
N ALA A 12 18.52 -1.73 6.91
CA ALA A 12 18.42 -1.28 5.53
C ALA A 12 17.67 0.07 5.42
N MET A 13 16.52 0.22 6.09
CA MET A 13 15.81 1.50 6.16
C MET A 13 16.68 2.63 6.75
N LYS A 14 17.52 2.32 7.75
CA LYS A 14 18.45 3.31 8.34
C LYS A 14 19.61 3.71 7.42
N LYS A 15 19.97 2.87 6.44
CA LYS A 15 21.04 3.10 5.45
C LYS A 15 20.56 3.73 4.14
N CYS A 16 19.25 3.94 3.97
CA CYS A 16 18.64 4.23 2.66
C CYS A 16 18.97 5.64 2.11
N SER A 17 19.43 6.58 2.94
CA SER A 17 19.93 7.90 2.52
C SER A 17 20.90 8.49 3.55
N ASN A 18 21.88 9.26 3.08
CA ASN A 18 22.84 9.99 3.91
C ASN A 18 22.24 11.28 4.51
N SER A 19 21.19 11.83 3.89
CA SER A 19 20.49 13.00 4.42
C SER A 19 19.50 12.58 5.51
N LEU A 20 19.61 13.23 6.68
CA LEU A 20 18.71 13.00 7.81
C LEU A 20 17.25 13.26 7.45
N LEU A 21 16.98 14.36 6.72
CA LEU A 21 15.64 14.73 6.28
C LEU A 21 15.05 13.67 5.34
N ILE A 22 15.82 13.18 4.37
CA ILE A 22 15.35 12.18 3.42
C ILE A 22 15.06 10.85 4.13
N ARG A 23 15.95 10.44 5.04
CA ARG A 23 15.77 9.22 5.82
C ARG A 23 14.54 9.29 6.72
N GLU A 24 14.31 10.42 7.39
CA GLU A 24 13.11 10.64 8.20
C GLU A 24 11.84 10.58 7.36
N MET A 25 11.83 11.21 6.19
CA MET A 25 10.70 11.15 5.26
C MET A 25 10.42 9.72 4.79
N GLN A 26 11.45 8.95 4.42
CA GLN A 26 11.30 7.56 4.01
C GLN A 26 10.68 6.71 5.13
N ILE A 27 11.21 6.81 6.36
CA ILE A 27 10.68 6.08 7.52
C ILE A 27 9.22 6.46 7.79
N LYS A 28 8.89 7.76 7.85
CA LYS A 28 7.50 8.23 8.08
C LYS A 28 6.55 7.77 6.99
N THR A 29 7.01 7.77 5.75
CA THR A 29 6.24 7.37 4.57
C THR A 29 5.98 5.87 4.61
N THR A 30 7.01 5.05 4.77
CA THR A 30 6.91 3.59 4.91
C THR A 30 6.00 3.22 6.08
N LEU A 31 6.17 3.86 7.24
CA LEU A 31 5.29 3.65 8.39
C LEU A 31 3.85 4.03 8.07
N LYS A 32 3.57 5.18 7.44
CA LYS A 32 2.20 5.55 7.03
C LYS A 32 1.56 4.53 6.09
N TYR A 33 2.33 3.96 5.15
CA TYR A 33 1.81 2.96 4.23
C TYR A 33 1.45 1.64 4.93
N HIS A 34 2.24 1.23 5.93
CA HIS A 34 2.08 -0.08 6.59
C HIS A 34 1.34 -0.05 7.93
N LEU A 35 1.30 1.07 8.63
CA LEU A 35 0.68 1.25 9.93
C LEU A 35 -0.81 1.59 9.78
N THR A 36 -1.56 0.57 9.38
CA THR A 36 -3.02 0.68 9.16
C THR A 36 -3.79 0.85 10.47
N HIS A 37 -5.02 1.37 10.42
CA HIS A 37 -5.86 1.58 11.61
C HIS A 37 -6.10 0.27 12.37
N ASN A 38 -6.29 -0.83 11.66
CA ASN A 38 -6.38 -2.15 12.29
C ASN A 38 -5.09 -2.53 13.04
N ARG A 39 -3.90 -2.19 12.52
CA ARG A 39 -2.63 -2.43 13.23
C ARG A 39 -2.46 -1.51 14.43
N LEU A 40 -2.87 -0.25 14.33
CA LEU A 40 -2.85 0.71 15.45
C LEU A 40 -3.75 0.24 16.59
N ALA A 41 -5.01 -0.10 16.29
CA ALA A 41 -5.95 -0.64 17.28
C ALA A 41 -5.43 -1.91 17.98
N ASN A 42 -4.64 -2.74 17.27
CA ASN A 42 -4.00 -3.92 17.85
C ASN A 42 -2.76 -3.60 18.72
N MET A 43 -2.14 -2.43 18.56
CA MET A 43 -0.99 -1.99 19.36
C MET A 43 -1.43 -1.14 20.56
N THR A 44 -2.51 -0.39 20.41
CA THR A 44 -3.05 0.54 21.40
C THR A 44 -4.56 0.30 21.54
N GLU A 45 -5.00 -0.14 22.72
CA GLU A 45 -6.40 -0.54 22.98
C GLU A 45 -7.45 0.57 22.78
N LYS A 46 -7.02 1.84 22.71
CA LYS A 46 -7.91 3.01 22.57
C LYS A 46 -8.20 3.42 21.12
N GLU A 47 -7.45 2.88 20.17
CA GLU A 47 -7.54 3.30 18.77
C GLU A 47 -8.64 2.56 18.01
N ASN A 48 -9.32 3.27 17.11
CA ASN A 48 -10.39 2.69 16.30
C ASN A 48 -9.80 1.87 15.14
N ASP A 49 -10.23 0.61 15.00
CA ASP A 49 -9.74 -0.28 13.95
C ASP A 49 -10.33 0.03 12.56
N LYS A 50 -11.33 0.93 12.49
CA LYS A 50 -12.04 1.30 11.27
C LYS A 50 -11.21 2.19 10.36
N CYS A 51 -11.40 2.04 9.06
CA CYS A 51 -10.84 2.88 8.02
C CYS A 51 -11.40 4.30 8.13
N TRP A 52 -10.50 5.29 8.20
CA TRP A 52 -10.85 6.71 8.21
C TRP A 52 -11.68 7.18 7.00
N ARG A 53 -11.74 6.40 5.91
CA ARG A 53 -12.48 6.76 4.70
C ARG A 53 -13.91 6.22 4.65
N TYR A 54 -14.19 5.05 5.24
CA TYR A 54 -15.45 4.34 4.98
C TYR A 54 -15.95 3.47 6.15
N GLY A 55 -15.34 3.56 7.34
CA GLY A 55 -15.86 2.95 8.57
C GLY A 55 -15.81 1.41 8.65
N LYS A 56 -15.41 0.70 7.59
CA LYS A 56 -15.07 -0.74 7.63
C LYS A 56 -13.70 -0.95 8.27
N THR A 57 -13.39 -2.14 8.77
CA THR A 57 -12.06 -2.45 9.35
C THR A 57 -10.93 -2.03 8.41
N GLY A 58 -10.06 -1.14 8.88
CA GLY A 58 -8.97 -0.53 8.16
C GLY A 58 -7.77 -1.45 8.06
N THR A 59 -7.94 -2.60 7.40
CA THR A 59 -6.81 -3.47 7.02
C THR A 59 -6.01 -2.85 5.88
N LEU A 60 -4.79 -3.35 5.65
CA LEU A 60 -3.94 -2.88 4.54
C LEU A 60 -4.64 -3.05 3.19
N THR A 61 -5.19 -4.24 2.94
CA THR A 61 -5.91 -4.56 1.70
C THR A 61 -7.16 -3.70 1.54
N HIS A 62 -7.86 -3.39 2.63
CA HIS A 62 -8.99 -2.47 2.58
C HIS A 62 -8.55 -1.06 2.18
N CYS A 63 -7.58 -0.50 2.91
CA CYS A 63 -7.12 0.88 2.72
C CYS A 63 -6.49 1.14 1.34
N TRP A 64 -5.91 0.12 0.69
CA TRP A 64 -5.21 0.27 -0.59
C TRP A 64 -5.93 -0.33 -1.79
N TRP A 65 -6.89 -1.23 -1.60
CA TRP A 65 -7.64 -1.84 -2.69
C TRP A 65 -9.14 -1.76 -2.48
N SER A 66 -9.69 -2.46 -1.48
CA SER A 66 -11.13 -2.75 -1.44
C SER A 66 -12.00 -1.61 -0.88
N CYS A 67 -11.40 -0.52 -0.41
CA CYS A 67 -12.14 0.67 0.02
C CYS A 67 -12.84 1.31 -1.20
N LYS A 68 -14.11 1.69 -1.06
CA LYS A 68 -14.93 2.20 -2.17
C LYS A 68 -14.31 3.41 -2.85
N LEU A 69 -13.77 4.36 -2.08
CA LEU A 69 -13.10 5.55 -2.65
C LEU A 69 -11.82 5.18 -3.39
N ILE A 70 -11.07 4.20 -2.89
CA ILE A 70 -9.83 3.74 -3.49
C ILE A 70 -10.10 2.94 -4.77
N GLN A 71 -11.16 2.14 -4.78
CA GLN A 71 -11.65 1.47 -6.00
C GLN A 71 -11.98 2.46 -7.11
N LEU A 72 -12.60 3.60 -6.80
CA LEU A 72 -12.87 4.64 -7.79
C LEU A 72 -11.58 5.21 -8.40
N VAL A 73 -10.58 5.49 -7.55
CA VAL A 73 -9.27 5.97 -8.00
C VAL A 73 -8.59 4.94 -8.90
N TRP A 74 -8.53 3.67 -8.46
CA TRP A 74 -7.90 2.60 -9.23
C TRP A 74 -8.60 2.33 -10.55
N ARG A 75 -9.93 2.42 -10.62
CA ARG A 75 -10.67 2.29 -11.88
C ARG A 75 -10.30 3.39 -12.87
N SER A 76 -10.16 4.64 -12.41
CA SER A 76 -9.72 5.74 -13.27
C SER A 76 -8.32 5.53 -13.80
N ILE A 77 -7.37 5.12 -12.94
CA ILE A 77 -5.99 4.81 -13.33
C ILE A 77 -5.96 3.64 -14.32
N TRP A 78 -6.71 2.58 -14.04
CA TRP A 78 -6.80 1.39 -14.89
C TRP A 78 -7.38 1.73 -16.28
N ASN A 79 -8.50 2.47 -16.33
CA ASN A 79 -9.10 2.93 -17.58
C ASN A 79 -8.11 3.76 -18.41
N TYR A 80 -7.34 4.63 -17.77
CA TYR A 80 -6.31 5.43 -18.44
C TYR A 80 -5.18 4.54 -18.97
N ALA A 81 -4.63 3.66 -18.12
CA ALA A 81 -3.54 2.76 -18.48
C ALA A 81 -3.91 1.84 -19.65
N GLN A 82 -5.11 1.28 -19.64
CA GLN A 82 -5.62 0.42 -20.72
C GLN A 82 -5.69 1.17 -22.05
N ARG A 83 -6.12 2.44 -22.05
CA ARG A 83 -6.15 3.27 -23.27
C ARG A 83 -4.76 3.64 -23.76
N ALA A 84 -3.86 3.98 -22.84
CA ALA A 84 -2.50 4.41 -23.19
C ALA A 84 -1.66 3.24 -23.74
N ILE A 85 -1.80 2.06 -23.15
CA ILE A 85 -0.97 0.88 -23.49
C ILE A 85 -1.63 0.02 -24.58
N GLN A 86 -2.94 0.21 -24.83
CA GLN A 86 -3.73 -0.59 -25.79
C GLN A 86 -3.67 -2.11 -25.51
N LEU A 87 -3.49 -2.49 -24.25
CA LEU A 87 -3.48 -3.89 -23.80
C LEU A 87 -4.62 -4.14 -22.81
N CYS A 88 -5.23 -5.33 -22.89
CA CYS A 88 -6.23 -5.78 -21.93
C CYS A 88 -5.55 -6.21 -20.63
N ILE A 89 -5.39 -5.27 -19.70
CA ILE A 89 -4.84 -5.51 -18.36
C ILE A 89 -5.99 -5.91 -17.42
N ALA A 90 -5.84 -7.00 -16.66
CA ALA A 90 -6.84 -7.38 -15.68
C ALA A 90 -6.90 -6.37 -14.50
N PHE A 91 -8.10 -6.05 -14.04
CA PHE A 91 -8.31 -5.12 -12.92
C PHE A 91 -8.15 -5.83 -11.57
N GLU A 92 -6.91 -6.24 -11.27
CA GLU A 92 -6.58 -7.01 -10.07
C GLU A 92 -5.58 -6.28 -9.17
N PRO A 93 -5.66 -6.48 -7.84
CA PRO A 93 -4.75 -5.81 -6.91
C PRO A 93 -3.29 -6.19 -7.14
N ALA A 94 -2.99 -7.43 -7.53
CA ALA A 94 -1.61 -7.85 -7.79
C ALA A 94 -0.97 -7.04 -8.92
N ILE A 95 -1.74 -6.74 -9.97
CA ILE A 95 -1.28 -5.93 -11.09
C ILE A 95 -1.26 -4.46 -10.70
N MET A 96 -2.38 -3.94 -10.19
CA MET A 96 -2.55 -2.50 -9.95
C MET A 96 -1.73 -1.97 -8.77
N LEU A 97 -1.58 -2.76 -7.69
CA LEU A 97 -0.82 -2.34 -6.51
C LEU A 97 0.64 -2.76 -6.54
N LEU A 98 0.92 -3.97 -7.04
CA LEU A 98 2.25 -4.57 -6.93
C LEU A 98 3.00 -4.60 -8.27
N GLY A 99 2.36 -4.22 -9.39
CA GLY A 99 2.99 -4.29 -10.71
C GLY A 99 3.36 -5.72 -11.12
N MET A 100 2.69 -6.73 -10.54
CA MET A 100 2.97 -8.14 -10.84
C MET A 100 2.23 -8.52 -12.12
N TYR A 101 2.87 -8.28 -13.26
CA TYR A 101 2.31 -8.64 -14.56
C TYR A 101 2.50 -10.14 -14.86
N PRO A 102 1.52 -10.80 -15.51
CA PRO A 102 1.70 -12.12 -16.07
C PRO A 102 2.90 -12.13 -17.02
N LYS A 103 3.65 -13.23 -17.03
CA LYS A 103 4.80 -13.38 -17.94
C LYS A 103 4.42 -13.22 -19.41
N GLU A 104 3.18 -13.53 -19.77
CA GLU A 104 2.64 -13.35 -21.13
C GLU A 104 2.63 -11.90 -21.61
N ILE A 105 2.59 -10.93 -20.69
CA ILE A 105 2.53 -9.49 -21.00
C ILE A 105 3.94 -8.86 -21.06
N ILE A 106 4.91 -9.46 -20.35
CA ILE A 106 6.29 -8.97 -20.28
C ILE A 106 7.05 -9.53 -21.50
N LYS A 107 7.13 -8.73 -22.58
CA LYS A 107 8.00 -9.01 -23.73
C LYS A 107 9.46 -8.74 -23.41
#